data_AF-A0A8T7LIN0-F1
#
_entry.id   AF-A0A8T7LIN0-F1
#
_cell.length_a   1.000
_cell.length_b   1.000
_cell.length_c   1.000
_cell.angle_alpha   90.00
_cell.angle_beta   90.00
_cell.angle_gamma   90.00
#
_symmetry.space_group_name_H-M   'P 1'
#
loop_
_entity.id
_entity.type
_entity.pdbx_description
1 polymer ?
#
loop_
_entity_poly.entity_id
_entity_poly.type
_entity_poly.pdbx_seq_one_letter_code
_entity_poly.pdbx_strand_id
1 'polypeptide(L)'
;MSAGQTQPLFDSAFLRKLDRLALLTRRAMVGDIQGERRSPRRGASVEFADFRPYTTGDDIRQIDWNLYARMERFFLKLFVAEEELTIHLLVDNSASMDWGDPHKLTYTRRLAAAIGYVALATLDRVTVTSFAAGATAQLPGVRGKAGTLPLFAFLQRLMPGSTGDLAAACRRYARLAHHPGPLILCSDLLDPHWEDALRALGARPFEITLLHVLAPQELRPQLDGDFRLLDAESGEAVEITADLETLRRYDESLRAWQHQIEMFCHGRSINYVPVDTAQPVEEFILAMLRKRGVLR
;
A
#
# COMPACT_ATOMS: atom_id res chain seq x y z
N MET A 1 -36.64 3.71 0.22
CA MET A 1 -36.56 2.33 0.77
C MET A 1 -35.95 1.42 -0.27
N SER A 2 -34.66 1.14 -0.14
CA SER A 2 -34.03 -0.14 -0.46
C SER A 2 -32.68 -0.08 0.26
N ALA A 3 -32.52 -0.86 1.32
CA ALA A 3 -31.24 -0.97 2.00
C ALA A 3 -30.28 -1.61 0.99
N GLY A 4 -29.37 -0.81 0.42
CA GLY A 4 -28.39 -1.26 -0.55
C GLY A 4 -27.59 -2.40 0.07
N GLN A 5 -27.82 -3.62 -0.42
CA GLN A 5 -27.04 -4.78 -0.03
C GLN A 5 -25.58 -4.48 -0.38
N THR A 6 -24.77 -4.19 0.63
CA THR A 6 -23.35 -3.95 0.45
C THR A 6 -22.74 -5.29 0.04
N GLN A 7 -22.48 -5.44 -1.26
CA GLN A 7 -21.89 -6.66 -1.79
C GLN A 7 -20.54 -6.88 -1.10
N PRO A 8 -20.26 -8.09 -0.57
CA PRO A 8 -19.01 -8.35 0.13
C PRO A 8 -17.83 -8.16 -0.83
N LEU A 9 -16.74 -7.55 -0.36
CA LEU A 9 -15.54 -7.28 -1.19
C LEU A 9 -14.92 -8.57 -1.75
N PHE A 10 -15.08 -9.67 -1.00
CA PHE A 10 -14.53 -10.99 -1.28
C PHE A 10 -15.50 -12.09 -0.88
N ASP A 11 -15.40 -13.23 -1.55
CA ASP A 11 -16.05 -14.46 -1.11
C ASP A 11 -15.22 -15.18 -0.03
N SER A 12 -15.83 -16.19 0.61
CA SER A 12 -15.15 -16.97 1.65
C SER A 12 -14.00 -17.82 1.10
N ALA A 13 -14.02 -18.16 -0.20
CA ALA A 13 -12.96 -18.94 -0.82
C ALA A 13 -11.67 -18.12 -0.93
N PHE A 14 -11.77 -16.87 -1.35
CA PHE A 14 -10.65 -15.96 -1.44
C PHE A 14 -10.10 -15.56 -0.08
N LEU A 15 -10.95 -15.31 0.92
CA LEU A 15 -10.49 -15.05 2.29
C LEU A 15 -9.63 -16.20 2.84
N ARG A 16 -10.00 -17.46 2.57
CA ARG A 16 -9.17 -18.62 2.95
C ARG A 16 -7.82 -18.66 2.21
N LYS A 17 -7.78 -18.23 0.94
CA LYS A 17 -6.52 -18.06 0.21
C LYS A 17 -5.66 -16.97 0.89
N LEU A 18 -6.25 -15.83 1.25
CA LEU A 18 -5.55 -14.75 1.96
C LEU A 18 -5.05 -15.19 3.34
N ASP A 19 -5.81 -15.98 4.10
CA ASP A 19 -5.34 -16.56 5.37
C ASP A 19 -4.11 -17.46 5.16
N ARG A 20 -4.14 -18.32 4.13
CA ARG A 20 -2.99 -19.16 3.78
C ARG A 20 -1.79 -18.32 3.39
N LEU A 21 -2.01 -17.22 2.68
CA LEU A 21 -0.96 -16.28 2.31
C LEU A 21 -0.34 -15.62 3.53
N ALA A 22 -1.17 -15.09 4.44
CA ALA A 22 -0.71 -14.48 5.68
C ALA A 22 0.15 -15.43 6.53
N LEU A 23 -0.21 -16.73 6.57
CA LEU A 23 0.60 -17.75 7.24
C LEU A 23 1.96 -17.96 6.58
N LEU A 24 2.05 -17.86 5.26
CA LEU A 24 3.30 -18.02 4.51
C LEU A 24 4.21 -16.79 4.69
N THR A 25 3.66 -15.56 4.65
CA THR A 25 4.40 -14.35 5.00
C THR A 25 4.94 -14.44 6.42
N ARG A 26 4.11 -14.84 7.39
CA ARG A 26 4.55 -14.98 8.79
C ARG A 26 5.67 -16.00 8.94
N ARG A 27 5.59 -17.14 8.26
CA ARG A 27 6.64 -18.18 8.29
C ARG A 27 7.94 -17.72 7.63
N ALA A 28 7.86 -16.99 6.51
CA ALA A 28 9.03 -16.40 5.85
C ALA A 28 9.73 -15.40 6.79
N MET A 29 8.96 -14.56 7.48
CA MET A 29 9.52 -13.63 8.48
C MET A 29 10.15 -14.38 9.67
N VAL A 30 9.52 -15.44 10.18
CA VAL A 30 10.09 -16.25 11.28
C VAL A 30 11.37 -17.00 10.86
N GLY A 31 11.46 -17.44 9.59
CA GLY A 31 12.67 -18.06 9.04
C GLY A 31 13.84 -17.10 8.87
N ASP A 32 13.58 -15.85 8.47
CA ASP A 32 14.57 -14.76 8.38
C ASP A 32 15.02 -14.24 9.75
N ILE A 33 14.27 -14.49 10.83
CA ILE A 33 14.71 -14.14 12.20
C ILE A 33 15.93 -14.99 12.62
N GLN A 34 16.23 -16.09 11.92
CA GLN A 34 17.49 -16.84 12.11
C GLN A 34 18.70 -16.21 11.40
N GLY A 35 18.52 -15.21 10.53
CA GLY A 35 19.63 -14.50 9.89
C GLY A 35 19.18 -13.27 9.09
N GLU A 36 19.80 -12.12 9.41
CA GLU A 36 19.85 -10.86 8.62
C GLU A 36 18.92 -9.69 8.98
N ARG A 37 17.87 -9.83 9.80
CA ARG A 37 17.11 -8.65 10.30
C ARG A 37 17.14 -8.49 11.81
N ARG A 38 18.32 -8.14 12.35
CA ARG A 38 18.40 -7.50 13.68
C ARG A 38 18.14 -6.01 13.50
N SER A 39 16.97 -5.52 13.92
CA SER A 39 16.80 -4.07 14.12
C SER A 39 17.84 -3.59 15.15
N PRO A 40 18.57 -2.49 14.91
CA PRO A 40 19.51 -1.93 15.86
C PRO A 40 18.82 -1.28 17.08
N ARG A 41 17.48 -1.19 17.11
CA ARG A 41 16.73 -0.59 18.23
C ARG A 41 16.29 -1.65 19.25
N ARG A 42 16.74 -1.43 20.48
CA ARG A 42 16.50 -2.29 21.64
C ARG A 42 15.08 -2.06 22.17
N GLY A 43 14.17 -2.99 21.88
CA GLY A 43 12.82 -3.02 22.44
C GLY A 43 12.72 -3.89 23.71
N ALA A 44 11.74 -3.61 24.55
CA ALA A 44 11.43 -4.34 25.79
C ALA A 44 10.41 -5.46 25.55
N SER A 45 10.73 -6.43 24.69
CA SER A 45 9.88 -7.61 24.43
C SER A 45 10.14 -8.75 25.42
N VAL A 46 9.29 -9.79 25.40
CA VAL A 46 9.28 -10.92 26.34
C VAL A 46 10.15 -12.11 25.86
N GLU A 47 10.42 -12.23 24.56
CA GLU A 47 11.17 -13.36 24.00
C GLU A 47 12.69 -13.12 24.02
N PHE A 48 13.39 -14.03 24.69
CA PHE A 48 14.84 -14.03 24.85
C PHE A 48 15.53 -14.25 23.49
N ALA A 49 16.40 -13.32 23.10
CA ALA A 49 17.20 -13.43 21.87
C ALA A 49 18.56 -14.07 22.15
N ASP A 50 19.35 -13.45 23.03
CA ASP A 50 20.73 -13.84 23.32
C ASP A 50 21.26 -13.05 24.54
N PHE A 51 22.50 -13.29 24.93
CA PHE A 51 23.24 -12.47 25.89
C PHE A 51 24.35 -11.69 25.19
N ARG A 52 24.62 -10.46 25.68
CA ARG A 52 25.86 -9.76 25.30
C ARG A 52 26.62 -9.24 26.52
N PRO A 53 27.95 -9.15 26.48
CA PRO A 53 28.72 -8.53 27.54
C PRO A 53 28.27 -7.08 27.79
N TYR A 54 28.13 -6.72 29.05
CA TYR A 54 27.86 -5.35 29.48
C TYR A 54 29.01 -4.42 29.07
N THR A 55 28.67 -3.21 28.61
CA THR A 55 29.63 -2.14 28.34
C THR A 55 29.25 -0.89 29.15
N THR A 56 30.24 -0.08 29.53
CA THR A 56 30.01 1.16 30.27
C THR A 56 29.03 2.07 29.53
N GLY A 57 27.93 2.45 30.20
CA GLY A 57 26.85 3.26 29.62
C GLY A 57 25.56 2.49 29.33
N ASP A 58 25.58 1.15 29.45
CA ASP A 58 24.38 0.33 29.35
C ASP A 58 23.50 0.40 30.61
N ASP A 59 22.18 0.21 30.48
CA ASP A 59 21.26 0.20 31.62
C ASP A 59 21.48 -1.05 32.48
N ILE A 60 21.97 -0.84 33.70
CA ILE A 60 22.24 -1.88 34.70
C ILE A 60 20.99 -2.69 35.08
N ARG A 61 19.78 -2.18 34.86
CA ARG A 61 18.53 -2.91 35.13
C ARG A 61 18.33 -4.10 34.19
N GLN A 62 19.01 -4.11 33.05
CA GLN A 62 18.94 -5.16 32.05
C GLN A 62 19.97 -6.28 32.27
N ILE A 63 20.75 -6.23 33.35
CA ILE A 63 21.73 -7.25 33.71
C ILE A 63 21.01 -8.53 34.15
N ASP A 64 21.44 -9.67 33.60
CA ASP A 64 20.97 -10.98 34.04
C ASP A 64 21.81 -11.48 35.23
N TRP A 65 21.23 -11.36 36.43
CA TRP A 65 21.88 -11.75 37.68
C TRP A 65 22.08 -13.28 37.80
N ASN A 66 21.25 -14.08 37.16
CA ASN A 66 21.39 -15.54 37.17
C ASN A 66 22.58 -15.99 36.30
N LEU A 67 22.80 -15.32 35.18
CA LEU A 67 23.95 -15.59 34.32
C LEU A 67 25.25 -15.09 34.95
N TYR A 68 25.20 -13.93 35.61
CA TYR A 68 26.32 -13.44 36.41
C TYR A 68 26.76 -14.45 37.47
N ALA A 69 25.81 -15.07 38.19
CA ALA A 69 26.12 -16.06 39.21
C ALA A 69 26.84 -17.33 38.68
N ARG A 70 26.82 -17.56 37.36
CA ARG A 70 27.45 -18.73 36.71
C ARG A 70 28.75 -18.40 36.00
N MET A 71 28.85 -17.20 35.41
CA MET A 71 29.96 -16.81 34.55
C MET A 71 30.84 -15.70 35.14
N GLU A 72 30.47 -15.15 36.30
CA GLU A 72 31.17 -14.05 37.01
C GLU A 72 31.49 -12.84 36.11
N ARG A 73 30.67 -12.63 35.08
CA ARG A 73 30.79 -11.54 34.11
C ARG A 73 29.41 -10.94 33.87
N PHE A 74 29.35 -9.63 33.72
CA PHE A 74 28.09 -8.92 33.48
C PHE A 74 27.62 -9.12 32.03
N PHE A 75 26.42 -9.66 31.89
CA PHE A 75 25.74 -9.83 30.62
C PHE A 75 24.38 -9.13 30.66
N LEU A 76 24.01 -8.54 29.53
CA LEU A 76 22.70 -7.96 29.29
C LEU A 76 21.84 -8.98 28.55
N LYS A 77 20.60 -9.13 28.99
CA LYS A 77 19.60 -9.96 28.32
C LYS A 77 19.10 -9.20 27.08
N LEU A 78 19.35 -9.75 25.89
CA LEU A 78 18.80 -9.21 24.65
C LEU A 78 17.41 -9.81 24.42
N PHE A 79 16.48 -8.97 24.03
CA PHE A 79 15.13 -9.36 23.62
C PHE A 79 14.98 -9.08 22.13
N VAL A 80 14.26 -9.95 21.41
CA VAL A 80 13.88 -9.66 20.02
C VAL A 80 12.81 -8.57 20.08
N ALA A 81 13.11 -7.38 19.58
CA ALA A 81 12.08 -6.37 19.39
C ALA A 81 11.14 -6.86 18.28
N GLU A 82 9.92 -7.26 18.65
CA GLU A 82 8.83 -7.33 17.69
C GLU A 82 8.49 -5.86 17.34
N GLU A 83 9.12 -5.33 16.30
CA GLU A 83 8.75 -4.01 15.79
C GLU A 83 7.40 -4.14 15.11
N GLU A 84 6.39 -3.61 15.76
CA GLU A 84 5.07 -3.47 15.17
C GLU A 84 5.15 -2.58 13.92
N LEU A 85 4.95 -3.20 12.75
CA LEU A 85 4.91 -2.48 11.48
C LEU A 85 3.56 -1.81 11.32
N THR A 86 3.57 -0.51 11.01
CA THR A 86 2.37 0.19 10.55
C THR A 86 2.38 0.23 9.03
N ILE A 87 1.40 -0.42 8.43
CA ILE A 87 1.16 -0.41 6.99
C ILE A 87 0.18 0.72 6.67
N HIS A 88 0.62 1.59 5.77
CA HIS A 88 -0.10 2.79 5.36
C HIS A 88 -0.72 2.57 3.99
N LEU A 89 -2.05 2.49 3.93
CA LEU A 89 -2.79 2.40 2.68
C LEU A 89 -3.32 3.78 2.30
N LEU A 90 -2.78 4.35 1.23
CA LEU A 90 -3.25 5.59 0.63
C LEU A 90 -4.07 5.24 -0.60
N VAL A 91 -5.36 5.57 -0.58
CA VAL A 91 -6.31 5.23 -1.65
C VAL A 91 -6.79 6.50 -2.31
N ASP A 92 -6.44 6.66 -3.58
CA ASP A 92 -7.02 7.69 -4.42
C ASP A 92 -8.49 7.39 -4.69
N ASN A 93 -9.34 8.38 -4.47
CA ASN A 93 -10.75 8.34 -4.82
C ASN A 93 -11.18 9.64 -5.53
N SER A 94 -10.28 10.27 -6.28
CA SER A 94 -10.56 11.37 -7.23
C SER A 94 -11.65 11.02 -8.26
N ALA A 95 -12.04 12.00 -9.06
CA ALA A 95 -13.03 11.82 -10.11
C ALA A 95 -12.49 10.90 -11.23
N SER A 96 -11.20 10.98 -11.55
CA SER A 96 -10.53 10.09 -12.51
C SER A 96 -10.64 8.61 -12.14
N MET A 97 -10.78 8.28 -10.84
CA MET A 97 -10.95 6.90 -10.36
C MET A 97 -12.36 6.33 -10.59
N ASP A 98 -13.34 7.15 -11.01
CA ASP A 98 -14.71 6.75 -11.38
C ASP A 98 -14.82 6.30 -12.85
N TRP A 99 -13.92 5.41 -13.27
CA TRP A 99 -13.83 5.02 -14.67
C TRP A 99 -13.49 3.54 -14.87
N GLY A 100 -13.89 3.04 -16.04
CA GLY A 100 -13.48 1.76 -16.59
C GLY A 100 -14.39 0.58 -16.28
N ASP A 101 -14.18 -0.51 -17.02
CA ASP A 101 -14.78 -1.81 -16.78
C ASP A 101 -13.73 -2.91 -17.02
N PRO A 102 -13.20 -3.57 -15.96
CA PRO A 102 -13.59 -3.44 -14.55
C PRO A 102 -13.27 -2.07 -13.91
N HIS A 103 -14.17 -1.59 -13.06
CA HIS A 103 -14.13 -0.25 -12.46
C HIS A 103 -12.91 0.00 -11.56
N LYS A 104 -12.14 1.08 -11.81
CA LYS A 104 -10.88 1.41 -11.10
C LYS A 104 -11.04 1.49 -9.59
N LEU A 105 -11.95 2.35 -9.09
CA LEU A 105 -12.09 2.52 -7.64
C LEU A 105 -12.58 1.23 -6.95
N THR A 106 -13.42 0.44 -7.61
CA THR A 106 -13.89 -0.86 -7.06
C THR A 106 -12.74 -1.85 -6.98
N TYR A 107 -11.92 -1.91 -8.03
CA TYR A 107 -10.71 -2.71 -8.07
C TYR A 107 -9.74 -2.30 -6.95
N THR A 108 -9.48 -1.00 -6.80
CA THR A 108 -8.59 -0.44 -5.77
C THR A 108 -9.08 -0.75 -4.35
N ARG A 109 -10.39 -0.64 -4.07
CA ARG A 109 -10.95 -1.02 -2.76
C ARG A 109 -10.69 -2.49 -2.43
N ARG A 110 -10.90 -3.38 -3.41
CA ARG A 110 -10.61 -4.81 -3.26
C ARG A 110 -9.11 -5.02 -3.06
N LEU A 111 -8.26 -4.37 -3.84
CA LEU A 111 -6.81 -4.52 -3.71
C LEU A 111 -6.30 -4.07 -2.33
N ALA A 112 -6.71 -2.89 -1.88
CA ALA A 112 -6.39 -2.35 -0.55
C ALA A 112 -6.92 -3.25 0.57
N ALA A 113 -8.12 -3.83 0.41
CA ALA A 113 -8.70 -4.76 1.37
C ALA A 113 -7.91 -6.07 1.47
N ALA A 114 -7.43 -6.61 0.34
CA ALA A 114 -6.62 -7.82 0.34
C ALA A 114 -5.27 -7.58 1.04
N ILE A 115 -4.59 -6.49 0.70
CA ILE A 115 -3.31 -6.11 1.33
C ILE A 115 -3.49 -5.89 2.83
N GLY A 116 -4.50 -5.10 3.21
CA GLY A 116 -4.80 -4.81 4.61
C GLY A 116 -5.23 -6.06 5.39
N TYR A 117 -5.97 -6.99 4.78
CA TYR A 117 -6.32 -8.26 5.42
C TYR A 117 -5.09 -9.11 5.73
N VAL A 118 -4.18 -9.26 4.76
CA VAL A 118 -2.93 -10.02 4.95
C VAL A 118 -2.08 -9.42 6.07
N ALA A 119 -1.96 -8.09 6.10
CA ALA A 119 -1.29 -7.34 7.16
C ALA A 119 -1.94 -7.55 8.55
N LEU A 120 -3.26 -7.48 8.64
CA LEU A 120 -3.96 -7.69 9.90
C LEU A 120 -3.84 -9.13 10.41
N ALA A 121 -3.72 -10.09 9.50
CA ALA A 121 -3.50 -11.49 9.84
C ALA A 121 -2.09 -11.77 10.38
N THR A 122 -1.09 -10.93 10.06
CA THR A 122 0.27 -10.97 10.65
C THR A 122 0.39 -10.18 11.95
N LEU A 123 -0.71 -9.65 12.51
CA LEU A 123 -0.79 -8.78 13.70
C LEU A 123 -0.19 -7.38 13.50
N ASP A 124 0.05 -6.99 12.25
CA ASP A 124 0.48 -5.62 11.92
C ASP A 124 -0.66 -4.62 12.10
N ARG A 125 -0.29 -3.34 12.16
CA ARG A 125 -1.25 -2.24 12.18
C ARG A 125 -1.51 -1.73 10.78
N VAL A 126 -2.78 -1.52 10.43
CA VAL A 126 -3.18 -0.97 9.13
C VAL A 126 -3.89 0.35 9.32
N THR A 127 -3.36 1.41 8.72
CA THR A 127 -4.06 2.70 8.56
C THR A 127 -4.52 2.85 7.12
N VAL A 128 -5.70 3.42 6.91
CA VAL A 128 -6.16 3.79 5.56
C VAL A 128 -6.43 5.28 5.52
N THR A 129 -5.92 5.96 4.51
CA THR A 129 -6.25 7.35 4.19
C THR A 129 -6.75 7.38 2.77
N SER A 130 -7.97 7.86 2.56
CA SER A 130 -8.46 8.16 1.21
C SER A 130 -8.42 9.67 0.96
N PHE A 131 -8.26 10.06 -0.30
CA PHE A 131 -8.26 11.47 -0.69
C PHE A 131 -9.02 11.69 -2.00
N ALA A 132 -9.88 12.71 -1.96
CA ALA A 132 -10.51 13.37 -3.09
C ALA A 132 -10.57 14.89 -2.79
N ALA A 133 -10.97 15.75 -3.73
CA ALA A 133 -10.95 17.22 -3.54
C ALA A 133 -11.39 17.66 -2.14
N GLY A 134 -10.49 18.29 -1.38
CA GLY A 134 -10.80 18.88 -0.06
C GLY A 134 -11.25 17.91 1.04
N ALA A 135 -11.45 16.61 0.74
CA ALA A 135 -11.97 15.62 1.65
C ALA A 135 -10.95 14.49 1.86
N THR A 136 -10.50 14.34 3.10
CA THR A 136 -9.78 13.14 3.54
C THR A 136 -10.61 12.38 4.54
N ALA A 137 -10.86 11.12 4.23
CA ALA A 137 -11.34 10.16 5.21
C ALA A 137 -10.16 9.32 5.69
N GLN A 138 -10.16 8.98 6.98
CA GLN A 138 -9.10 8.16 7.56
C GLN A 138 -9.71 7.07 8.44
N LEU A 139 -9.25 5.84 8.25
CA LEU A 139 -9.37 4.78 9.22
C LEU A 139 -8.15 4.86 10.15
N PRO A 140 -8.32 5.25 11.43
CA PRO A 140 -7.23 5.20 12.39
C PRO A 140 -6.72 3.76 12.51
N GLY A 141 -5.44 3.59 12.80
CA GLY A 141 -4.79 2.30 12.60
C GLY A 141 -5.43 1.17 13.41
N VAL A 142 -5.96 0.17 12.70
CA VAL A 142 -6.58 -1.04 13.24
C VAL A 142 -5.59 -2.19 13.29
N ARG A 143 -5.86 -3.20 14.11
CA ARG A 143 -4.93 -4.32 14.35
C ARG A 143 -5.63 -5.66 14.46
N GLY A 144 -4.88 -6.70 14.10
CA GLY A 144 -5.29 -8.08 14.23
C GLY A 144 -6.56 -8.41 13.44
N LYS A 145 -7.05 -9.65 13.57
CA LYS A 145 -8.25 -10.10 12.85
C LYS A 145 -9.50 -9.25 13.15
N ALA A 146 -9.61 -8.70 14.36
CA ALA A 146 -10.71 -7.79 14.73
C ALA A 146 -10.75 -6.49 13.89
N GLY A 147 -9.60 -6.02 13.39
CA GLY A 147 -9.48 -4.86 12.51
C GLY A 147 -10.04 -5.07 11.10
N THR A 148 -10.34 -6.32 10.70
CA THR A 148 -10.79 -6.67 9.35
C THR A 148 -12.13 -6.03 9.01
N LEU A 149 -13.11 -6.12 9.91
CA LEU A 149 -14.44 -5.58 9.66
C LEU A 149 -14.42 -4.04 9.53
N PRO A 150 -13.77 -3.27 10.43
CA PRO A 150 -13.59 -1.84 10.23
C PRO A 150 -12.87 -1.48 8.92
N LEU A 151 -11.83 -2.24 8.53
CA LEU A 151 -11.12 -2.05 7.28
C LEU A 151 -12.05 -2.18 6.07
N PHE A 152 -12.79 -3.28 5.98
CA PHE A 152 -13.70 -3.55 4.87
C PHE A 152 -14.83 -2.52 4.82
N ALA A 153 -15.42 -2.20 5.98
CA ALA A 153 -16.48 -1.19 6.08
C ALA A 153 -16.00 0.21 5.70
N PHE A 154 -14.74 0.56 5.98
CA PHE A 154 -14.15 1.82 5.53
C PHE A 154 -14.01 1.84 4.01
N LEU A 155 -13.37 0.82 3.43
CA LEU A 155 -13.10 0.74 2.00
C LEU A 155 -14.38 0.66 1.16
N GLN A 156 -15.39 -0.09 1.60
CA GLN A 156 -16.68 -0.20 0.91
C GLN A 156 -17.44 1.13 0.83
N ARG A 157 -17.28 2.00 1.83
CA ARG A 157 -17.95 3.31 1.90
C ARG A 157 -17.23 4.41 1.13
N LEU A 158 -16.02 4.15 0.63
CA LEU A 158 -15.39 5.10 -0.28
C LEU A 158 -16.33 5.30 -1.47
N MET A 159 -16.40 6.52 -1.97
CA MET A 159 -17.11 6.89 -3.18
C MET A 159 -16.16 7.73 -4.01
N PRO A 160 -16.29 7.73 -5.34
CA PRO A 160 -15.56 8.69 -6.15
C PRO A 160 -15.94 10.09 -5.68
N GLY A 161 -14.93 10.89 -5.38
CA GLY A 161 -15.08 12.27 -4.99
C GLY A 161 -14.87 13.20 -6.18
N SER A 162 -14.81 14.49 -5.89
CA SER A 162 -14.53 15.50 -6.91
C SER A 162 -13.01 15.68 -7.13
N THR A 163 -12.69 16.61 -8.02
CA THR A 163 -11.36 16.97 -8.53
C THR A 163 -10.25 17.05 -7.48
N GLY A 164 -9.32 16.10 -7.47
CA GLY A 164 -8.31 15.98 -6.42
C GLY A 164 -7.02 16.76 -6.69
N ASP A 165 -6.38 17.30 -5.64
CA ASP A 165 -4.95 17.65 -5.68
C ASP A 165 -4.18 16.56 -4.93
N LEU A 166 -3.64 15.61 -5.70
CA LEU A 166 -2.90 14.46 -5.18
C LEU A 166 -1.68 14.92 -4.37
N ALA A 167 -0.99 15.95 -4.85
CA ALA A 167 0.21 16.48 -4.20
C ALA A 167 -0.11 17.09 -2.83
N ALA A 168 -1.19 17.86 -2.71
CA ALA A 168 -1.64 18.42 -1.43
C ALA A 168 -2.09 17.33 -0.46
N ALA A 169 -2.78 16.29 -0.94
CA ALA A 169 -3.17 15.15 -0.12
C ALA A 169 -1.95 14.40 0.46
N CYS A 170 -0.97 14.09 -0.39
CA CYS A 170 0.27 13.43 0.01
C CYS A 170 1.11 14.30 0.97
N ARG A 171 1.21 15.62 0.73
CA ARG A 171 1.87 16.58 1.66
C ARG A 171 1.16 16.62 3.02
N ARG A 172 -0.17 16.65 3.04
CA ARG A 172 -0.94 16.62 4.29
C ARG A 172 -0.70 15.32 5.03
N TYR A 173 -0.73 14.20 4.33
CA TYR A 173 -0.48 12.88 4.93
C TYR A 173 0.93 12.76 5.52
N ALA A 174 1.97 13.13 4.77
CA ALA A 174 3.37 13.07 5.22
C ALA A 174 3.66 13.91 6.48
N ARG A 175 2.87 14.98 6.71
CA ARG A 175 2.94 15.78 7.94
C ARG A 175 2.29 15.08 9.14
N LEU A 176 1.17 14.40 8.93
CA LEU A 176 0.37 13.74 9.97
C LEU A 176 0.88 12.34 10.35
N ALA A 177 1.55 11.66 9.43
CA ALA A 177 2.04 10.32 9.66
C ALA A 177 3.24 10.33 10.62
N HIS A 178 3.12 9.57 11.72
CA HIS A 178 4.11 9.54 12.80
C HIS A 178 4.97 8.27 12.80
N HIS A 179 4.51 7.18 12.20
CA HIS A 179 5.20 5.90 12.19
C HIS A 179 5.87 5.67 10.82
N PRO A 180 7.13 5.19 10.79
CA PRO A 180 7.70 4.65 9.57
C PRO A 180 7.04 3.33 9.20
N GLY A 181 7.24 2.89 7.96
CA GLY A 181 6.79 1.56 7.52
C GLY A 181 6.43 1.51 6.04
N PRO A 182 5.88 0.37 5.60
CA PRO A 182 5.38 0.21 4.25
C PRO A 182 4.24 1.18 3.96
N LEU A 183 4.36 1.92 2.86
CA LEU A 183 3.30 2.79 2.36
C LEU A 183 2.91 2.32 0.97
N ILE A 184 1.63 2.00 0.79
CA ILE A 184 1.05 1.61 -0.49
C ILE A 184 0.15 2.74 -0.95
N LEU A 185 0.56 3.42 -2.02
CA LEU A 185 -0.25 4.42 -2.72
C LEU A 185 -0.96 3.74 -3.90
N CYS A 186 -2.29 3.78 -3.91
CA CYS A 186 -3.10 3.30 -5.03
C CYS A 186 -3.71 4.51 -5.74
N SER A 187 -3.26 4.83 -6.95
CA SER A 187 -3.71 5.98 -7.73
C SER A 187 -3.51 5.70 -9.22
N ASP A 188 -4.28 6.35 -10.07
CA ASP A 188 -4.04 6.38 -11.50
C ASP A 188 -3.03 7.48 -11.90
N LEU A 189 -2.58 8.32 -10.95
CA LEU A 189 -1.65 9.44 -11.16
C LEU A 189 -2.06 10.44 -12.26
N LEU A 190 -3.34 10.52 -12.62
CA LEU A 190 -3.85 11.49 -13.59
C LEU A 190 -3.92 12.90 -13.00
N ASP A 191 -2.77 13.40 -12.52
CA ASP A 191 -2.55 14.72 -11.93
C ASP A 191 -1.24 15.29 -12.52
N PRO A 192 -1.23 16.51 -13.09
CA PRO A 192 -0.01 17.11 -13.66
C PRO A 192 1.16 17.28 -12.68
N HIS A 193 0.90 17.23 -11.38
CA HIS A 193 1.88 17.40 -10.30
C HIS A 193 2.12 16.11 -9.50
N TRP A 194 1.89 14.95 -10.12
CA TRP A 194 2.11 13.65 -9.48
C TRP A 194 3.54 13.49 -8.91
N GLU A 195 4.57 14.11 -9.51
CA GLU A 195 5.94 14.05 -8.97
C GLU A 195 6.02 14.69 -7.58
N ASP A 196 5.31 15.79 -7.33
CA ASP A 196 5.30 16.48 -6.05
C ASP A 196 4.63 15.65 -4.97
N ALA A 197 3.60 14.88 -5.35
CA ALA A 197 2.95 13.93 -4.44
C ALA A 197 3.94 12.87 -3.96
N LEU A 198 4.67 12.25 -4.88
CA LEU A 198 5.65 11.22 -4.55
C LEU A 198 6.86 11.78 -3.77
N ARG A 199 7.34 13.00 -4.11
CA ARG A 199 8.38 13.69 -3.32
C ARG A 199 7.92 13.95 -1.89
N ALA A 200 6.68 14.37 -1.71
CA ALA A 200 6.12 14.66 -0.40
C ALA A 200 6.08 13.41 0.49
N LEU A 201 5.70 12.25 -0.07
CA LEU A 201 5.74 10.98 0.65
C LEU A 201 7.19 10.54 0.94
N GLY A 202 8.11 10.71 -0.02
CA GLY A 202 9.53 10.39 0.15
C GLY A 202 10.28 11.27 1.16
N ALA A 203 9.68 12.36 1.64
CA ALA A 203 10.25 13.19 2.71
C ALA A 203 10.22 12.51 4.09
N ARG A 204 9.55 11.36 4.21
CA ARG A 204 9.48 10.51 5.40
C ARG A 204 10.08 9.14 5.08
N PRO A 205 10.58 8.39 6.08
CA PRO A 205 11.17 7.07 5.90
C PRO A 205 10.11 5.99 5.67
N PHE A 206 9.35 6.11 4.58
CA PHE A 206 8.41 5.09 4.11
C PHE A 206 9.07 4.16 3.09
N GLU A 207 8.70 2.88 3.14
CA GLU A 207 8.94 1.95 2.03
C GLU A 207 7.77 2.07 1.05
N ILE A 208 7.89 2.96 0.07
CA ILE A 208 6.78 3.32 -0.80
C ILE A 208 6.63 2.28 -1.92
N THR A 209 5.41 1.76 -2.07
CA THR A 209 4.96 1.02 -3.24
C THR A 209 3.83 1.81 -3.90
N LEU A 210 4.03 2.17 -5.17
CA LEU A 210 3.00 2.80 -6.00
C LEU A 210 2.30 1.71 -6.82
N LEU A 211 1.01 1.54 -6.60
CA LEU A 211 0.12 0.75 -7.43
C LEU A 211 -0.54 1.70 -8.42
N HIS A 212 -0.03 1.72 -9.65
CA HIS A 212 -0.52 2.60 -10.71
C HIS A 212 -1.70 1.92 -11.42
N VAL A 213 -2.91 2.33 -11.07
CA VAL A 213 -4.16 1.62 -11.46
C VAL A 213 -4.78 2.24 -12.69
N LEU A 214 -4.80 1.49 -13.80
CA LEU A 214 -5.42 1.91 -15.05
C LEU A 214 -6.43 0.86 -15.52
N ALA A 215 -7.51 1.34 -16.12
CA ALA A 215 -8.53 0.49 -16.72
C ALA A 215 -8.10 -0.01 -18.11
N PRO A 216 -8.63 -1.15 -18.59
CA PRO A 216 -8.39 -1.65 -19.94
C PRO A 216 -8.72 -0.63 -21.03
N GLN A 217 -9.74 0.19 -20.81
CA GLN A 217 -10.18 1.24 -21.72
C GLN A 217 -9.21 2.41 -21.78
N GLU A 218 -8.43 2.65 -20.72
CA GLU A 218 -7.33 3.63 -20.72
C GLU A 218 -6.07 3.02 -21.33
N LEU A 219 -5.78 1.75 -21.05
CA LEU A 219 -4.60 1.08 -21.62
C LEU A 219 -4.74 0.83 -23.12
N ARG A 220 -5.95 0.51 -23.58
CA ARG A 220 -6.28 0.06 -24.93
C ARG A 220 -7.65 0.62 -25.33
N PRO A 221 -7.75 1.94 -25.59
CA PRO A 221 -9.00 2.55 -26.02
C PRO A 221 -9.48 1.94 -27.35
N GLN A 222 -10.76 1.55 -27.40
CA GLN A 222 -11.43 1.04 -28.60
C GLN A 222 -12.41 2.10 -29.11
N LEU A 223 -11.86 3.20 -29.63
CA LEU A 223 -12.63 4.34 -30.15
C LEU A 223 -12.45 4.42 -31.67
N ASP A 224 -13.52 4.73 -32.39
CA ASP A 224 -13.52 4.98 -33.83
C ASP A 224 -14.55 6.07 -34.17
N GLY A 225 -14.12 7.11 -34.89
CA GLY A 225 -14.95 8.27 -35.26
C GLY A 225 -14.72 9.52 -34.41
N ASP A 226 -15.66 10.47 -34.49
CA ASP A 226 -15.55 11.77 -33.82
C ASP A 226 -16.17 11.74 -32.42
N PHE A 227 -15.41 12.19 -31.43
CA PHE A 227 -15.81 12.21 -30.04
C PHE A 227 -15.61 13.59 -29.44
N ARG A 228 -16.51 13.97 -28.54
CA ARG A 228 -16.31 15.06 -27.60
C ARG A 228 -16.03 14.45 -26.23
N LEU A 229 -14.76 14.40 -25.86
CA LEU A 229 -14.32 13.92 -24.56
C LEU A 229 -14.52 15.01 -23.51
N LEU A 230 -14.83 14.60 -22.28
CA LEU A 230 -14.92 15.48 -21.12
C LEU A 230 -13.83 15.07 -20.15
N ASP A 231 -13.00 16.01 -19.72
CA ASP A 231 -12.01 15.77 -18.69
C ASP A 231 -12.68 15.49 -17.34
N ALA A 232 -12.26 14.41 -16.67
CA ALA A 232 -12.88 13.95 -15.43
C ALA A 232 -12.65 14.93 -14.26
N GLU A 233 -11.56 15.70 -14.32
CA GLU A 233 -11.11 16.57 -13.24
C GLU A 233 -11.60 18.01 -13.44
N SER A 234 -11.48 18.58 -14.64
CA SER A 234 -11.90 19.97 -14.94
C SER A 234 -13.29 20.10 -15.56
N GLY A 235 -13.80 19.03 -16.19
CA GLY A 235 -15.01 19.10 -17.01
C GLY A 235 -14.82 19.78 -18.38
N GLU A 236 -13.60 20.16 -18.73
CA GLU A 236 -13.29 20.74 -20.04
C GLU A 236 -13.54 19.72 -21.16
N ALA A 237 -14.05 20.20 -22.29
CA ALA A 237 -14.35 19.36 -23.43
C ALA A 237 -13.26 19.43 -24.49
N VAL A 238 -12.84 18.27 -25.00
CA VAL A 238 -11.90 18.15 -26.11
C VAL A 238 -12.58 17.37 -27.22
N GLU A 239 -12.64 17.99 -28.40
CA GLU A 239 -13.10 17.30 -29.62
C GLU A 239 -11.92 16.58 -30.25
N ILE A 240 -12.09 15.28 -30.52
CA ILE A 240 -11.09 14.43 -31.17
C ILE A 240 -11.73 13.64 -32.31
N THR A 241 -10.94 13.36 -33.33
CA THR A 241 -11.22 12.30 -34.29
C THR A 241 -10.35 11.10 -33.89
N ALA A 242 -10.99 10.05 -33.39
CA ALA A 242 -10.32 8.81 -33.01
C ALA A 242 -10.06 7.96 -34.26
N ASP A 243 -8.93 8.22 -34.92
CA ASP A 243 -8.40 7.42 -36.01
C ASP A 243 -7.18 6.59 -35.57
N LEU A 244 -6.69 5.74 -36.48
CA LEU A 244 -5.55 4.86 -36.18
C LEU A 244 -4.28 5.64 -35.79
N GLU A 245 -4.06 6.84 -36.34
CA GLU A 245 -2.91 7.68 -36.00
C GLU A 245 -3.05 8.26 -34.60
N THR A 246 -4.24 8.75 -34.24
CA THR A 246 -4.53 9.30 -32.91
C THR A 246 -4.40 8.24 -31.83
N LEU A 247 -4.92 7.03 -32.07
CA LEU A 247 -4.74 5.90 -31.14
C LEU A 247 -3.27 5.49 -30.99
N ARG A 248 -2.46 5.54 -32.07
CA ARG A 248 -1.01 5.29 -31.99
C ARG A 248 -0.29 6.34 -31.15
N ARG A 249 -0.57 7.64 -31.40
CA ARG A 249 0.00 8.74 -30.60
C ARG A 249 -0.38 8.63 -29.13
N TYR A 250 -1.61 8.20 -28.85
CA TYR A 250 -2.07 7.94 -27.50
C TYR A 250 -1.27 6.81 -26.83
N ASP A 251 -1.10 5.65 -27.48
CA ASP A 251 -0.29 4.53 -26.96
C ASP A 251 1.16 4.95 -26.70
N GLU A 252 1.78 5.70 -27.62
CA GLU A 252 3.13 6.24 -27.45
C GLU A 252 3.22 7.18 -26.25
N SER A 253 2.25 8.09 -26.11
CA SER A 253 2.21 9.06 -25.00
C SER A 253 1.98 8.36 -23.66
N LEU A 254 1.08 7.38 -23.60
CA LEU A 254 0.81 6.57 -22.41
C LEU A 254 2.05 5.79 -21.97
N ARG A 255 2.76 5.14 -22.92
CA ARG A 255 4.01 4.42 -22.63
C ARG A 255 5.11 5.35 -22.15
N ALA A 256 5.26 6.51 -22.79
CA ALA A 256 6.24 7.51 -22.36
C ALA A 256 5.96 8.01 -20.94
N TRP A 257 4.70 8.29 -20.62
CA TRP A 257 4.28 8.71 -19.29
C TRP A 257 4.49 7.62 -18.23
N GLN A 258 4.10 6.36 -18.50
CA GLN A 258 4.38 5.23 -17.61
C GLN A 258 5.89 5.03 -17.38
N HIS A 259 6.70 5.18 -18.42
CA HIS A 259 8.15 5.09 -18.32
C HIS A 259 8.74 6.24 -17.48
N GLN A 260 8.23 7.47 -17.64
CA GLN A 260 8.61 8.61 -16.80
C GLN A 260 8.32 8.33 -15.32
N ILE A 261 7.13 7.79 -15.01
CA ILE A 261 6.76 7.40 -13.64
C ILE A 261 7.71 6.32 -13.11
N GLU A 262 7.98 5.28 -13.89
CA GLU A 262 8.85 4.18 -13.50
C GLU A 262 10.27 4.67 -13.19
N MET A 263 10.86 5.48 -14.08
CA MET A 263 12.20 6.06 -13.89
C MET A 263 12.26 6.98 -12.68
N PHE A 264 11.21 7.80 -12.48
CA PHE A 264 11.10 8.67 -11.33
C PHE A 264 11.05 7.89 -10.01
N CYS A 265 10.30 6.78 -10.00
CA CYS A 265 10.17 5.88 -8.85
C CYS A 265 11.48 5.15 -8.56
N HIS A 266 12.13 4.58 -9.58
CA HIS A 266 13.40 3.87 -9.45
C HIS A 266 14.50 4.75 -8.86
N GLY A 267 14.60 6.01 -9.32
CA GLY A 267 15.56 6.98 -8.78
C GLY A 267 15.34 7.37 -7.31
N ARG A 268 14.24 6.93 -6.68
CA ARG A 268 13.85 7.25 -5.30
C ARG A 268 13.56 6.00 -4.46
N SER A 269 13.94 4.82 -4.92
CA SER A 269 13.63 3.54 -4.26
C SER A 269 12.14 3.33 -4.01
N ILE A 270 11.28 3.91 -4.85
CA ILE A 270 9.84 3.66 -4.85
C ILE A 270 9.59 2.43 -5.72
N ASN A 271 8.91 1.43 -5.17
CA ASN A 271 8.52 0.24 -5.93
C ASN A 271 7.30 0.56 -6.80
N TYR A 272 7.52 0.75 -8.10
CA TYR A 272 6.45 0.96 -9.09
C TYR A 272 5.83 -0.36 -9.53
N VAL A 273 4.50 -0.46 -9.47
CA VAL A 273 3.75 -1.63 -9.92
C VAL A 273 2.60 -1.17 -10.81
N PRO A 274 2.68 -1.38 -12.13
CA PRO A 274 1.55 -1.12 -13.01
C PRO A 274 0.42 -2.14 -12.72
N VAL A 275 -0.82 -1.67 -12.72
CA VAL A 275 -2.01 -2.46 -12.41
C VAL A 275 -3.03 -2.25 -13.52
N ASP A 276 -3.33 -3.33 -14.25
CA ASP A 276 -4.45 -3.40 -15.20
C ASP A 276 -5.67 -3.97 -14.48
N THR A 277 -6.78 -3.23 -14.43
CA THR A 277 -7.99 -3.71 -13.73
C THR A 277 -8.67 -4.90 -14.41
N ALA A 278 -8.30 -5.26 -15.66
CA ALA A 278 -8.74 -6.53 -16.27
C ALA A 278 -8.14 -7.75 -15.58
N GLN A 279 -6.98 -7.64 -14.94
CA GLN A 279 -6.40 -8.77 -14.22
C GLN A 279 -7.21 -9.01 -12.93
N PRO A 280 -7.66 -10.24 -12.63
CA PRO A 280 -8.35 -10.50 -11.37
C PRO A 280 -7.49 -10.17 -10.14
N VAL A 281 -8.07 -9.48 -9.14
CA VAL A 281 -7.39 -9.08 -7.90
C VAL A 281 -6.65 -10.24 -7.23
N GLU A 282 -7.26 -11.44 -7.25
CA GLU A 282 -6.67 -12.63 -6.64
C GLU A 282 -5.35 -13.01 -7.31
N GLU A 283 -5.32 -13.00 -8.65
CA GLU A 283 -4.14 -13.35 -9.44
C GLU A 283 -3.06 -12.31 -9.27
N PHE A 284 -3.43 -11.02 -9.27
CA PHE A 284 -2.50 -9.92 -9.06
C PHE A 284 -1.81 -10.01 -7.69
N ILE A 285 -2.57 -10.23 -6.61
CA ILE A 285 -2.00 -10.36 -5.25
C ILE A 285 -1.07 -11.59 -5.16
N LEU A 286 -1.49 -12.73 -5.72
CA LEU A 286 -0.66 -13.94 -5.72
C LEU A 286 0.64 -13.73 -6.50
N ALA A 287 0.59 -13.06 -7.65
CA ALA A 287 1.76 -12.75 -8.46
C ALA A 287 2.71 -11.77 -7.73
N MET A 288 2.17 -10.71 -7.12
CA MET A 288 2.95 -9.76 -6.33
C MET A 288 3.71 -10.45 -5.19
N LEU A 289 3.05 -11.37 -4.48
CA LEU A 289 3.64 -12.11 -3.35
C LEU A 289 4.69 -13.13 -3.80
N ARG A 290 4.48 -13.82 -4.94
CA ARG A 290 5.51 -14.69 -5.56
C ARG A 290 6.76 -13.91 -5.94
N LYS A 291 6.60 -12.75 -6.57
CA LYS A 291 7.73 -11.90 -7.00
C LYS A 291 8.57 -11.41 -5.82
N ARG A 292 7.98 -11.30 -4.63
CA ARG A 292 8.66 -10.97 -3.37
C ARG A 292 9.20 -12.19 -2.61
N GLY A 293 9.16 -13.39 -3.18
CA GLY A 293 9.72 -14.60 -2.58
C GLY A 293 8.91 -15.21 -1.43
N VAL A 294 7.70 -14.71 -1.16
CA VAL A 294 6.81 -15.21 -0.09
C VAL A 294 6.19 -16.57 -0.45
N LEU A 295 5.99 -16.80 -1.75
CA LEU A 295 5.42 -18.01 -2.30
C LEU A 295 6.46 -18.66 -3.22
N ARG A 296 6.86 -19.90 -2.91
CA ARG A 296 7.60 -20.78 -3.83
C ARG A 296 6.64 -21.52 -4.76
#